data_AF-A0A1F6H3Y9-F1
#
_entry.id   AF-A0A1F6H3Y9-F1
#
_cell.length_a   1.000
_cell.length_b   1.000
_cell.length_c   1.000
_cell.angle_alpha   90.00
_cell.angle_beta   90.00
_cell.angle_gamma   90.00
#
_symmetry.space_group_name_H-M   'P 1'
#
loop_
_entity.id
_entity.type
_entity.pdbx_description
1 polymer ?
#
loop_
_entity_poly.entity_id
_entity_poly.type
_entity_poly.pdbx_seq_one_letter_code
_entity_poly.pdbx_strand_id
1 'polypeptide(L)'
;MRLYFKLKLKPNVNLKPVLLTVLLLSLGGCAKPLSEQFLEQKAGGGSYPAADFRNWDLRHFDFSKSDLHEANLRYTDLTGAQFVSSDLARADLRNTKLAQANFSQSNLPLARLFEADLTFGIYDQINWQGYNFKNARLRGASFKNSNLRDVDFTGADLQEVDLSGNDLRFSRFGFTQLQKAKFVGSNLAGMEFMDRDFSGADFQKANLTGTRFFRCNLKGASFEGAKLVKTSFEASELEGVDFSAVYLDAVVFKNAHLPRPVFARAQLNRIAFGQLDFSAGNFRSAWLKGVSFVGTNLSDTDFSYATLEDTLLRDSKLTRANLTQTDFSKALLYKTDFTGVTFTKALFPTITEEKTQMEFVQAPMGCYTMGDLFGEERGFSTEPHLVCVEDFFIAKKEVTQAQFVQLMGYNPSTHQDKTMVLPVENLSAQEVEKFVAAYAQATGWPVRLPKEAEWEYACRDLGGKVRFGNGQDVANPTQMAYNGSLEEGSQRRMLKEDGPIHKGRLAWKETVPVGMFGPNNLGIFDLSGNVAELVADPWNSKAYGNLSPKPVLGPSAAQVIRGGHFEGAAAELRCSKRTFITAEEMDRRVGFRLARDIVLKDLENSDRFQLDNR
;
A
#
# COMPACT_ATOMS: atom_id res chain seq x y z
N MET A 1 -88.87 8.92 -8.18
CA MET A 1 -89.51 8.55 -9.46
C MET A 1 -88.53 7.68 -10.26
N ARG A 2 -88.98 6.49 -10.68
CA ARG A 2 -88.21 5.58 -11.54
C ARG A 2 -88.19 6.12 -12.97
N LEU A 3 -87.00 6.31 -13.57
CA LEU A 3 -86.85 6.26 -15.02
C LEU A 3 -85.69 5.33 -15.38
N TYR A 4 -86.05 4.24 -16.03
CA TYR A 4 -85.15 3.27 -16.66
C TYR A 4 -84.63 3.85 -17.98
N PHE A 5 -83.32 3.97 -18.14
CA PHE A 5 -82.68 4.00 -19.46
C PHE A 5 -81.80 2.75 -19.60
N LYS A 6 -82.23 1.82 -20.46
CA LYS A 6 -81.44 0.67 -20.91
C LYS A 6 -80.36 1.16 -21.88
N LEU A 7 -79.11 1.17 -21.46
CA LEU A 7 -77.95 1.17 -22.37
C LEU A 7 -77.39 -0.25 -22.42
N LYS A 8 -77.42 -0.87 -23.61
CA LYS A 8 -76.77 -2.15 -23.90
C LYS A 8 -75.25 -1.97 -23.80
N LEU A 9 -74.65 -2.41 -22.71
CA LEU A 9 -73.20 -2.60 -22.59
C LEU A 9 -72.81 -3.93 -23.24
N LYS A 10 -71.78 -3.91 -24.11
CA LYS A 10 -71.05 -5.12 -24.51
C LYS A 10 -70.27 -5.64 -23.29
N PRO A 11 -70.22 -6.95 -23.03
CA PRO A 11 -69.46 -7.50 -21.92
C PRO A 11 -67.98 -7.57 -22.32
N ASN A 12 -67.17 -6.59 -21.88
CA ASN A 12 -65.71 -6.65 -21.64
C ASN A 12 -65.06 -5.25 -21.61
N VAL A 13 -65.63 -4.29 -20.87
CA VAL A 13 -64.93 -3.04 -20.57
C VAL A 13 -64.89 -2.86 -19.06
N ASN A 14 -63.70 -3.04 -18.50
CA ASN A 14 -63.41 -2.78 -17.09
C ASN A 14 -63.28 -1.25 -16.92
N LEU A 15 -64.40 -0.60 -16.59
CA LEU A 15 -64.44 0.84 -16.33
C LEU A 15 -63.71 1.13 -15.01
N LYS A 16 -62.54 1.79 -15.10
CA LYS A 16 -61.79 2.28 -13.94
C LYS A 16 -62.64 3.30 -13.14
N PRO A 17 -62.46 3.42 -11.80
CA PRO A 17 -63.23 4.33 -10.92
C PRO A 17 -63.21 5.82 -11.34
N VAL A 18 -62.22 6.22 -12.14
CA VAL A 18 -62.07 7.57 -12.69
C VAL A 18 -63.26 7.97 -13.57
N LEU A 19 -63.82 7.04 -14.35
CA LEU A 19 -64.90 7.38 -15.29
C LEU A 19 -66.21 7.73 -14.59
N LEU A 20 -66.47 7.14 -13.42
CA LEU A 20 -67.71 7.38 -12.66
C LEU A 20 -67.65 8.69 -11.86
N THR A 21 -66.45 9.08 -11.42
CA THR A 21 -66.23 10.29 -10.61
C THR A 21 -66.25 11.55 -11.47
N VAL A 22 -65.76 11.46 -12.73
CA VAL A 22 -65.79 12.55 -13.71
C VAL A 22 -67.21 12.78 -14.27
N LEU A 23 -68.02 11.72 -14.41
CA LEU A 23 -69.41 11.83 -14.90
C LEU A 23 -70.36 12.55 -13.92
N LEU A 24 -70.03 12.57 -12.62
CA LEU A 24 -70.86 13.16 -11.57
C LEU A 24 -70.62 14.67 -11.36
N LEU A 25 -69.58 15.25 -11.95
CA LEU A 25 -69.19 16.65 -11.78
C LEU A 25 -69.64 17.59 -12.92
N SER A 26 -70.36 17.09 -13.95
CA SER A 26 -70.61 17.82 -15.21
C SER A 26 -71.99 18.49 -15.34
N LEU A 27 -72.67 18.82 -14.24
CA LEU A 27 -73.92 19.60 -14.30
C LEU A 27 -73.65 21.10 -14.15
N GLY A 28 -73.27 21.76 -15.25
CA GLY A 28 -73.29 23.23 -15.32
C GLY A 28 -72.46 23.87 -16.44
N GLY A 29 -73.02 23.97 -17.65
CA GLY A 29 -72.80 25.10 -18.57
C GLY A 29 -71.55 25.13 -19.47
N CYS A 30 -71.78 24.99 -20.78
CA CYS A 30 -71.03 25.54 -21.93
C CYS A 30 -69.48 25.61 -21.90
N ALA A 31 -68.85 24.44 -21.83
CA ALA A 31 -67.66 24.01 -22.59
C ALA A 31 -67.51 22.51 -22.31
N LYS A 32 -66.96 21.68 -23.22
CA LYS A 32 -66.54 20.33 -22.81
C LYS A 32 -65.56 20.52 -21.64
N PRO A 33 -65.77 19.92 -20.45
CA PRO A 33 -64.85 20.09 -19.34
C PRO A 33 -63.47 19.58 -19.77
N LEU A 34 -62.39 20.20 -19.26
CA LEU A 34 -61.00 19.82 -19.57
C LEU A 34 -60.79 18.30 -19.42
N SER A 35 -61.51 17.67 -18.49
CA SER A 35 -61.52 16.23 -18.25
C SER A 35 -62.06 15.36 -19.40
N GLU A 36 -63.03 15.84 -20.19
CA GLU A 36 -63.53 15.12 -21.37
C GLU A 36 -62.59 15.27 -22.57
N GLN A 37 -61.99 16.45 -22.77
CA GLN A 37 -60.95 16.67 -23.79
C GLN A 37 -59.67 15.88 -23.48
N PHE A 38 -59.30 15.81 -22.19
CA PHE A 38 -58.15 15.07 -21.68
C PHE A 38 -58.29 13.55 -21.86
N LEU A 39 -59.50 12.99 -21.74
CA LEU A 39 -59.78 11.57 -21.94
C LEU A 39 -59.97 11.18 -23.42
N GLU A 40 -60.32 12.11 -24.29
CA GLU A 40 -60.49 11.89 -25.75
C GLU A 40 -59.15 11.91 -26.52
N GLN A 41 -58.08 12.52 -25.97
CA GLN A 41 -56.76 12.55 -26.60
C GLN A 41 -56.02 11.22 -26.41
N LYS A 42 -55.48 10.67 -27.51
CA LYS A 42 -54.66 9.46 -27.49
C LYS A 42 -53.46 9.66 -26.57
N ALA A 43 -53.12 8.61 -25.82
CA ALA A 43 -51.86 8.47 -25.09
C ALA A 43 -50.68 9.00 -25.92
N GLY A 44 -50.04 10.05 -25.42
CA GLY A 44 -48.92 10.76 -26.05
C GLY A 44 -49.28 11.85 -27.08
N GLY A 45 -48.64 13.03 -26.96
CA GLY A 45 -48.69 14.12 -27.94
C GLY A 45 -49.74 15.21 -27.70
N GLY A 46 -50.46 15.19 -26.56
CA GLY A 46 -51.44 16.22 -26.20
C GLY A 46 -50.83 17.57 -25.78
N SER A 47 -51.56 18.67 -25.94
CA SER A 47 -51.14 20.02 -25.49
C SER A 47 -52.04 20.49 -24.34
N TYR A 48 -51.41 20.72 -23.18
CA TYR A 48 -51.99 21.04 -21.88
C TYR A 48 -51.27 22.22 -21.19
N PRO A 49 -51.06 23.34 -21.90
CA PRO A 49 -50.34 24.47 -21.33
C PRO A 49 -51.14 25.13 -20.21
N ALA A 50 -50.46 25.47 -19.11
CA ALA A 50 -51.04 26.06 -17.90
C ALA A 50 -52.22 25.27 -17.29
N ALA A 51 -52.38 23.99 -17.66
CA ALA A 51 -53.46 23.14 -17.17
C ALA A 51 -53.33 22.89 -15.66
N ASP A 52 -54.47 22.89 -14.96
CA ASP A 52 -54.51 22.64 -13.51
C ASP A 52 -54.91 21.20 -13.21
N PHE A 53 -53.90 20.39 -12.88
CA PHE A 53 -54.02 18.98 -12.53
C PHE A 53 -53.89 18.74 -11.01
N ARG A 54 -54.03 19.79 -10.19
CA ARG A 54 -53.83 19.68 -8.74
C ARG A 54 -54.70 18.59 -8.12
N ASN A 55 -54.08 17.69 -7.36
CA ASN A 55 -54.72 16.55 -6.68
C ASN A 55 -55.30 15.46 -7.61
N TRP A 56 -54.98 15.45 -8.90
CA TRP A 56 -55.45 14.40 -9.80
C TRP A 56 -54.74 13.06 -9.55
N ASP A 57 -55.43 11.96 -9.86
CA ASP A 57 -54.85 10.61 -9.97
C ASP A 57 -54.56 10.32 -11.45
N LEU A 58 -53.29 10.37 -11.82
CA LEU A 58 -52.76 10.23 -13.18
C LEU A 58 -51.70 9.12 -13.24
N ARG A 59 -51.83 8.11 -12.38
CA ARG A 59 -50.91 6.98 -12.34
C ARG A 59 -50.89 6.24 -13.67
N HIS A 60 -49.68 5.95 -14.15
CA HIS A 60 -49.42 5.30 -15.44
C HIS A 60 -49.98 6.05 -16.66
N PHE A 61 -50.31 7.33 -16.53
CA PHE A 61 -50.75 8.13 -17.66
C PHE A 61 -49.59 8.39 -18.61
N ASP A 62 -49.87 8.43 -19.91
CA ASP A 62 -48.88 8.66 -20.95
C ASP A 62 -48.96 10.10 -21.49
N PHE A 63 -48.08 10.94 -20.98
CA PHE A 63 -47.78 12.31 -21.42
C PHE A 63 -46.61 12.37 -22.41
N SER A 64 -46.16 11.25 -22.98
CA SER A 64 -45.00 11.27 -23.88
C SER A 64 -45.25 12.21 -25.05
N LYS A 65 -44.30 13.08 -25.38
CA LYS A 65 -44.41 14.11 -26.43
C LYS A 65 -45.50 15.17 -26.18
N SER A 66 -46.08 15.22 -24.99
CA SER A 66 -47.06 16.25 -24.65
C SER A 66 -46.41 17.59 -24.35
N ASP A 67 -47.16 18.66 -24.57
CA ASP A 67 -46.85 20.00 -24.07
C ASP A 67 -47.60 20.23 -22.75
N LEU A 68 -46.88 20.51 -21.68
CA LEU A 68 -47.33 20.75 -20.31
C LEU A 68 -46.66 22.04 -19.78
N HIS A 69 -46.26 22.95 -20.65
CA HIS A 69 -45.59 24.18 -20.21
C HIS A 69 -46.47 24.94 -19.20
N GLU A 70 -45.88 25.38 -18.09
CA GLU A 70 -46.56 26.07 -16.99
C GLU A 70 -47.71 25.29 -16.31
N ALA A 71 -47.87 23.99 -16.57
CA ALA A 71 -48.90 23.18 -15.94
C ALA A 71 -48.73 23.11 -14.41
N ASN A 72 -49.86 23.13 -13.70
CA ASN A 72 -49.90 23.02 -12.24
C ASN A 72 -50.23 21.57 -11.86
N LEU A 73 -49.20 20.82 -11.48
CA LEU A 73 -49.27 19.40 -11.14
C LEU A 73 -49.13 19.17 -9.63
N ARG A 74 -49.31 20.19 -8.78
CA ARG A 74 -49.05 20.03 -7.35
C ARG A 74 -49.98 18.98 -6.72
N TYR A 75 -49.42 18.14 -5.85
CA TYR A 75 -50.16 17.09 -5.12
C TYR A 75 -50.78 16.00 -6.01
N THR A 76 -50.43 15.95 -7.29
CA THR A 76 -50.90 14.93 -8.23
C THR A 76 -50.18 13.59 -8.00
N ASP A 77 -50.90 12.49 -8.15
CA ASP A 77 -50.33 11.14 -8.18
C ASP A 77 -50.00 10.74 -9.62
N LEU A 78 -48.71 10.81 -9.95
CA LEU A 78 -48.13 10.52 -11.26
C LEU A 78 -47.26 9.26 -11.22
N THR A 79 -47.51 8.37 -10.24
CA THR A 79 -46.73 7.14 -10.08
C THR A 79 -46.74 6.33 -11.38
N GLY A 80 -45.55 6.02 -11.91
CA GLY A 80 -45.38 5.27 -13.15
C GLY A 80 -45.78 6.01 -14.45
N ALA A 81 -46.08 7.31 -14.39
CA ALA A 81 -46.45 8.08 -15.58
C ALA A 81 -45.27 8.23 -16.57
N GLN A 82 -45.58 8.33 -17.87
CA GLN A 82 -44.60 8.48 -18.94
C GLN A 82 -44.60 9.92 -19.46
N PHE A 83 -43.43 10.56 -19.46
CA PHE A 83 -43.18 11.94 -19.91
C PHE A 83 -42.07 11.97 -20.97
N VAL A 84 -41.91 10.88 -21.73
CA VAL A 84 -40.79 10.76 -22.66
C VAL A 84 -40.91 11.84 -23.74
N SER A 85 -39.88 12.68 -23.88
CA SER A 85 -39.86 13.80 -24.84
C SER A 85 -41.00 14.82 -24.69
N SER A 86 -41.59 14.98 -23.50
CA SER A 86 -42.59 16.03 -23.24
C SER A 86 -41.96 17.37 -22.87
N ASP A 87 -42.70 18.47 -23.04
CA ASP A 87 -42.31 19.80 -22.58
C ASP A 87 -43.03 20.14 -21.26
N LEU A 88 -42.30 20.28 -20.17
CA LEU A 88 -42.77 20.69 -18.85
C LEU A 88 -42.06 21.99 -18.39
N ALA A 89 -41.59 22.82 -19.33
CA ALA A 89 -40.98 24.09 -19.00
C ALA A 89 -41.86 24.87 -18.00
N ARG A 90 -41.27 25.29 -16.88
CA ARG A 90 -41.94 26.05 -15.79
C ARG A 90 -43.12 25.35 -15.10
N ALA A 91 -43.34 24.05 -15.32
CA ALA A 91 -44.40 23.32 -14.63
C ALA A 91 -44.17 23.27 -13.10
N ASP A 92 -45.25 23.27 -12.33
CA ASP A 92 -45.21 23.19 -10.86
C ASP A 92 -45.50 21.77 -10.38
N LEU A 93 -44.43 21.02 -10.10
CA LEU A 93 -44.45 19.61 -9.68
C LEU A 93 -44.21 19.48 -8.16
N ARG A 94 -44.34 20.54 -7.38
CA ARG A 94 -44.10 20.48 -5.92
C ARG A 94 -45.06 19.50 -5.26
N ASN A 95 -44.54 18.68 -4.34
CA ASN A 95 -45.33 17.68 -3.61
C ASN A 95 -46.04 16.64 -4.51
N THR A 96 -45.50 16.36 -5.69
CA THR A 96 -46.00 15.29 -6.57
C THR A 96 -45.48 13.92 -6.17
N LYS A 97 -46.25 12.87 -6.46
CA LYS A 97 -45.75 11.48 -6.45
C LYS A 97 -45.32 11.10 -7.87
N LEU A 98 -44.03 11.10 -8.12
CA LEU A 98 -43.39 10.76 -9.40
C LEU A 98 -42.62 9.44 -9.31
N ALA A 99 -42.91 8.61 -8.30
CA ALA A 99 -42.24 7.33 -8.15
C ALA A 99 -42.40 6.50 -9.43
N GLN A 100 -41.30 5.95 -9.95
CA GLN A 100 -41.25 5.19 -11.21
C GLN A 100 -41.67 5.96 -12.47
N ALA A 101 -41.82 7.30 -12.41
CA ALA A 101 -42.11 8.09 -13.59
C ALA A 101 -40.88 8.18 -14.52
N ASN A 102 -41.11 8.33 -15.81
CA ASN A 102 -40.06 8.38 -16.83
C ASN A 102 -40.07 9.72 -17.56
N PHE A 103 -39.05 10.54 -17.34
CA PHE A 103 -38.88 11.87 -17.95
C PHE A 103 -37.81 11.90 -19.03
N SER A 104 -37.34 10.75 -19.50
CA SER A 104 -36.25 10.66 -20.48
C SER A 104 -36.47 11.61 -21.66
N GLN A 105 -35.46 12.44 -21.96
CA GLN A 105 -35.49 13.42 -23.06
C GLN A 105 -36.57 14.52 -22.95
N SER A 106 -37.20 14.70 -21.79
CA SER A 106 -38.15 15.79 -21.58
C SER A 106 -37.46 17.14 -21.36
N ASN A 107 -38.17 18.22 -21.69
CA ASN A 107 -37.74 19.59 -21.45
C ASN A 107 -38.37 20.09 -20.15
N LEU A 108 -37.59 20.34 -19.09
CA LEU A 108 -38.11 20.75 -17.78
C LEU A 108 -37.67 22.14 -17.30
N PRO A 109 -37.12 23.08 -18.11
CA PRO A 109 -36.40 24.23 -17.60
C PRO A 109 -37.27 25.03 -16.64
N LEU A 110 -36.72 25.34 -15.46
CA LEU A 110 -37.41 26.08 -14.38
C LEU A 110 -38.64 25.36 -13.78
N ALA A 111 -38.85 24.07 -14.05
CA ALA A 111 -39.87 23.29 -13.36
C ALA A 111 -39.54 23.16 -11.86
N ARG A 112 -40.58 23.14 -11.02
CA ARG A 112 -40.43 23.18 -9.56
C ARG A 112 -40.61 21.79 -8.96
N LEU A 113 -39.52 21.15 -8.53
CA LEU A 113 -39.49 19.77 -7.99
C LEU A 113 -39.15 19.66 -6.50
N PHE A 114 -39.15 20.78 -5.77
CA PHE A 114 -38.93 20.79 -4.32
C PHE A 114 -39.94 19.89 -3.59
N GLU A 115 -39.44 19.03 -2.69
CA GLU A 115 -40.21 18.04 -1.91
C GLU A 115 -41.02 17.02 -2.74
N ALA A 116 -40.71 16.85 -4.04
CA ALA A 116 -41.33 15.81 -4.84
C ALA A 116 -40.78 14.42 -4.48
N ASP A 117 -41.60 13.38 -4.67
CA ASP A 117 -41.20 11.98 -4.54
C ASP A 117 -40.83 11.42 -5.92
N LEU A 118 -39.53 11.37 -6.21
CA LEU A 118 -38.94 10.92 -7.48
C LEU A 118 -38.33 9.50 -7.37
N THR A 119 -38.71 8.75 -6.33
CA THR A 119 -38.10 7.45 -5.99
C THR A 119 -38.21 6.46 -7.16
N PHE A 120 -37.09 5.81 -7.53
CA PHE A 120 -37.02 4.87 -8.66
C PHE A 120 -37.43 5.42 -10.04
N GLY A 121 -37.48 6.74 -10.23
CA GLY A 121 -37.75 7.37 -11.53
C GLY A 121 -36.52 7.40 -12.46
N ILE A 122 -36.76 7.63 -13.76
CA ILE A 122 -35.73 7.74 -14.79
C ILE A 122 -35.70 9.17 -15.34
N TYR A 123 -34.56 9.85 -15.15
CA TYR A 123 -34.29 11.26 -15.42
C TYR A 123 -32.99 11.46 -16.22
N ASP A 124 -32.62 10.44 -16.99
CA ASP A 124 -31.38 10.36 -17.77
C ASP A 124 -31.38 11.34 -18.94
N GLN A 125 -30.18 11.82 -19.30
CA GLN A 125 -29.92 12.67 -20.47
C GLN A 125 -30.70 14.00 -20.48
N ILE A 126 -30.94 14.59 -19.30
CA ILE A 126 -31.64 15.88 -19.16
C ILE A 126 -30.64 16.96 -18.69
N ASN A 127 -30.86 18.21 -19.12
CA ASN A 127 -30.12 19.34 -18.57
C ASN A 127 -30.78 19.85 -17.28
N TRP A 128 -30.23 19.43 -16.14
CA TRP A 128 -30.70 19.78 -14.81
C TRP A 128 -29.91 20.94 -14.19
N GLN A 129 -29.11 21.67 -14.97
CA GLN A 129 -28.24 22.72 -14.42
C GLN A 129 -29.03 23.76 -13.63
N GLY A 130 -28.60 24.03 -12.39
CA GLY A 130 -29.22 25.05 -11.53
C GLY A 130 -30.53 24.64 -10.84
N TYR A 131 -30.97 23.38 -10.97
CA TYR A 131 -32.23 22.94 -10.38
C TYR A 131 -32.18 22.83 -8.86
N ASN A 132 -33.36 22.93 -8.25
CA ASN A 132 -33.56 22.79 -6.82
C ASN A 132 -34.31 21.49 -6.49
N PHE A 133 -33.57 20.50 -5.99
CA PHE A 133 -34.04 19.23 -5.46
C PHE A 133 -33.98 19.16 -3.93
N LYS A 134 -33.95 20.32 -3.25
CA LYS A 134 -33.88 20.35 -1.79
C LYS A 134 -35.03 19.53 -1.19
N ASN A 135 -34.71 18.70 -0.20
CA ASN A 135 -35.63 17.79 0.49
C ASN A 135 -36.42 16.81 -0.42
N ALA A 136 -36.02 16.61 -1.68
CA ALA A 136 -36.66 15.65 -2.56
C ALA A 136 -36.33 14.20 -2.16
N ARG A 137 -37.24 13.26 -2.45
CA ARG A 137 -36.96 11.82 -2.31
C ARG A 137 -36.49 11.29 -3.66
N LEU A 138 -35.24 10.89 -3.74
CA LEU A 138 -34.55 10.51 -4.98
C LEU A 138 -33.97 9.10 -4.89
N ARG A 139 -34.38 8.31 -3.88
CA ARG A 139 -33.82 6.98 -3.66
C ARG A 139 -34.01 6.10 -4.90
N GLY A 140 -32.94 5.48 -5.36
CA GLY A 140 -32.94 4.61 -6.54
C GLY A 140 -33.28 5.30 -7.86
N ALA A 141 -33.38 6.62 -7.92
CA ALA A 141 -33.62 7.36 -9.16
C ALA A 141 -32.38 7.34 -10.07
N SER A 142 -32.59 7.45 -11.39
CA SER A 142 -31.50 7.49 -12.38
C SER A 142 -31.39 8.87 -13.03
N PHE A 143 -30.18 9.43 -13.08
CA PHE A 143 -29.84 10.70 -13.73
C PHE A 143 -28.68 10.53 -14.71
N LYS A 144 -28.49 9.36 -15.31
CA LYS A 144 -27.29 9.05 -16.10
C LYS A 144 -27.07 10.03 -17.23
N ASN A 145 -25.80 10.40 -17.44
CA ASN A 145 -25.36 11.23 -18.56
C ASN A 145 -26.17 12.54 -18.68
N SER A 146 -26.53 13.13 -17.55
CA SER A 146 -27.22 14.42 -17.47
C SER A 146 -26.23 15.55 -17.16
N ASN A 147 -26.71 16.80 -17.17
CA ASN A 147 -25.95 17.92 -16.65
C ASN A 147 -26.49 18.31 -15.28
N LEU A 148 -25.78 17.92 -14.22
CA LEU A 148 -26.17 18.16 -12.83
C LEU A 148 -25.30 19.23 -12.17
N ARG A 149 -24.74 20.15 -12.95
CA ARG A 149 -23.92 21.26 -12.45
C ARG A 149 -24.78 22.28 -11.73
N ASP A 150 -24.25 22.88 -10.65
CA ASP A 150 -24.92 23.95 -9.89
C ASP A 150 -26.30 23.53 -9.30
N VAL A 151 -26.53 22.23 -9.10
CA VAL A 151 -27.80 21.69 -8.57
C VAL A 151 -27.81 21.70 -7.05
N ASP A 152 -28.95 22.04 -6.45
CA ASP A 152 -29.13 22.00 -5.00
C ASP A 152 -29.86 20.72 -4.56
N PHE A 153 -29.12 19.77 -4.00
CA PHE A 153 -29.64 18.53 -3.42
C PHE A 153 -29.80 18.61 -1.90
N THR A 154 -29.73 19.79 -1.28
CA THR A 154 -29.67 19.89 0.18
C THR A 154 -30.82 19.13 0.88
N GLY A 155 -30.49 18.23 1.82
CA GLY A 155 -31.47 17.43 2.55
C GLY A 155 -32.18 16.33 1.73
N ALA A 156 -31.80 16.11 0.48
CA ALA A 156 -32.40 15.07 -0.35
C ALA A 156 -31.99 13.66 0.08
N ASP A 157 -32.90 12.69 -0.08
CA ASP A 157 -32.61 11.27 0.06
C ASP A 157 -32.09 10.72 -1.28
N LEU A 158 -30.78 10.54 -1.37
CA LEU A 158 -30.06 10.08 -2.57
C LEU A 158 -29.51 8.65 -2.38
N GLN A 159 -30.10 7.86 -1.49
CA GLN A 159 -29.70 6.46 -1.33
C GLN A 159 -29.88 5.69 -2.66
N GLU A 160 -28.89 4.89 -3.05
CA GLU A 160 -28.95 4.05 -4.26
C GLU A 160 -29.20 4.82 -5.58
N VAL A 161 -29.08 6.16 -5.58
CA VAL A 161 -29.25 7.00 -6.78
C VAL A 161 -28.17 6.69 -7.82
N ASP A 162 -28.50 6.77 -9.10
CA ASP A 162 -27.54 6.62 -10.19
C ASP A 162 -27.19 7.98 -10.82
N LEU A 163 -26.06 8.55 -10.42
CA LEU A 163 -25.49 9.81 -10.90
C LEU A 163 -24.34 9.57 -11.89
N SER A 164 -24.28 8.39 -12.54
CA SER A 164 -23.17 8.02 -13.43
C SER A 164 -23.07 8.92 -14.66
N GLY A 165 -21.84 9.26 -15.06
CA GLY A 165 -21.55 10.05 -16.26
C GLY A 165 -21.91 11.54 -16.18
N ASN A 166 -22.20 12.07 -14.98
CA ASN A 166 -22.59 13.46 -14.78
C ASN A 166 -21.41 14.39 -14.45
N ASP A 167 -21.54 15.66 -14.82
CA ASP A 167 -20.77 16.74 -14.19
C ASP A 167 -21.52 17.24 -12.94
N LEU A 168 -20.95 17.01 -11.76
CA LEU A 168 -21.54 17.35 -10.45
C LEU A 168 -20.84 18.53 -9.78
N ARG A 169 -19.89 19.17 -10.47
CA ARG A 169 -19.15 20.31 -9.92
C ARG A 169 -20.14 21.43 -9.54
N PHE A 170 -19.83 22.11 -8.44
CA PHE A 170 -20.60 23.25 -7.90
C PHE A 170 -21.99 22.92 -7.35
N SER A 171 -22.38 21.64 -7.35
CA SER A 171 -23.64 21.20 -6.75
C SER A 171 -23.56 21.12 -5.23
N ARG A 172 -24.70 21.25 -4.55
CA ARG A 172 -24.77 21.24 -3.08
C ARG A 172 -25.34 19.92 -2.57
N PHE A 173 -24.57 19.24 -1.72
CA PHE A 173 -24.94 17.98 -1.07
C PHE A 173 -25.08 18.13 0.46
N GLY A 174 -25.44 19.33 0.94
CA GLY A 174 -25.60 19.56 2.37
C GLY A 174 -26.68 18.65 2.96
N PHE A 175 -26.38 17.95 4.05
CA PHE A 175 -27.35 17.09 4.75
C PHE A 175 -27.97 15.96 3.91
N THR A 176 -27.33 15.51 2.82
CA THR A 176 -27.83 14.40 1.99
C THR A 176 -27.49 13.03 2.57
N GLN A 177 -28.26 12.02 2.16
CA GLN A 177 -28.01 10.59 2.36
C GLN A 177 -27.51 9.97 1.05
N LEU A 178 -26.30 9.41 1.00
CA LEU A 178 -25.61 9.00 -0.23
C LEU A 178 -25.15 7.53 -0.21
N GLN A 179 -25.72 6.72 0.69
CA GLN A 179 -25.38 5.32 0.81
C GLN A 179 -25.69 4.59 -0.49
N LYS A 180 -24.71 3.82 -0.99
CA LYS A 180 -24.80 3.05 -2.24
C LYS A 180 -25.11 3.88 -3.50
N ALA A 181 -24.93 5.20 -3.45
CA ALA A 181 -25.06 6.06 -4.62
C ALA A 181 -23.98 5.72 -5.66
N LYS A 182 -24.32 5.82 -6.95
CA LYS A 182 -23.40 5.55 -8.05
C LYS A 182 -22.95 6.84 -8.69
N PHE A 183 -21.63 7.00 -8.76
CA PHE A 183 -20.91 8.13 -9.33
C PHE A 183 -20.00 7.70 -10.49
N VAL A 184 -20.30 6.56 -11.12
CA VAL A 184 -19.42 5.93 -12.11
C VAL A 184 -19.12 6.90 -13.26
N GLY A 185 -17.84 7.18 -13.50
CA GLY A 185 -17.39 8.11 -14.55
C GLY A 185 -17.84 9.57 -14.37
N SER A 186 -18.37 9.94 -13.21
CA SER A 186 -18.82 11.32 -12.94
C SER A 186 -17.64 12.25 -12.63
N ASN A 187 -17.86 13.56 -12.78
CA ASN A 187 -16.89 14.59 -12.46
C ASN A 187 -17.27 15.30 -11.15
N LEU A 188 -16.48 15.04 -10.11
CA LEU A 188 -16.62 15.58 -8.75
C LEU A 188 -15.42 16.47 -8.38
N ALA A 189 -14.59 16.86 -9.35
CA ALA A 189 -13.34 17.55 -9.08
C ALA A 189 -13.55 18.85 -8.27
N GLY A 190 -12.76 19.01 -7.21
CA GLY A 190 -12.81 20.16 -6.31
C GLY A 190 -14.01 20.22 -5.37
N MET A 191 -14.87 19.20 -5.35
CA MET A 191 -16.04 19.17 -4.46
C MET A 191 -15.62 18.97 -3.00
N GLU A 192 -16.46 19.46 -2.09
CA GLU A 192 -16.27 19.34 -0.65
C GLU A 192 -17.45 18.64 -0.01
N PHE A 193 -17.15 17.55 0.70
CA PHE A 193 -18.11 16.79 1.48
C PHE A 193 -17.68 16.79 2.94
N MET A 194 -18.63 17.09 3.83
CA MET A 194 -18.44 17.12 5.27
C MET A 194 -19.53 16.29 5.95
N ASP A 195 -19.10 15.38 6.83
CA ASP A 195 -19.97 14.52 7.65
C ASP A 195 -21.02 13.75 6.82
N ARG A 196 -20.66 13.29 5.62
CA ARG A 196 -21.56 12.54 4.72
C ARG A 196 -21.34 11.04 4.81
N ASP A 197 -22.42 10.28 4.63
CA ASP A 197 -22.38 8.83 4.53
C ASP A 197 -22.45 8.37 3.07
N PHE A 198 -21.32 7.85 2.61
CA PHE A 198 -21.07 7.26 1.29
C PHE A 198 -20.79 5.76 1.40
N SER A 199 -21.22 5.09 2.48
CA SER A 199 -21.02 3.64 2.62
C SER A 199 -21.57 2.87 1.41
N GLY A 200 -20.71 2.03 0.82
CA GLY A 200 -21.00 1.27 -0.39
C GLY A 200 -21.17 2.09 -1.67
N ALA A 201 -20.82 3.39 -1.68
CA ALA A 201 -20.91 4.21 -2.89
C ALA A 201 -19.91 3.75 -3.98
N ASP A 202 -20.29 3.94 -5.23
CA ASP A 202 -19.51 3.53 -6.39
C ASP A 202 -18.90 4.75 -7.09
N PHE A 203 -17.60 4.98 -6.90
CA PHE A 203 -16.84 6.04 -7.56
C PHE A 203 -15.98 5.53 -8.73
N GLN A 204 -16.28 4.35 -9.28
CA GLN A 204 -15.45 3.80 -10.35
C GLN A 204 -15.29 4.78 -11.52
N LYS A 205 -14.05 4.96 -11.98
CA LYS A 205 -13.72 5.88 -13.09
C LYS A 205 -14.09 7.35 -12.86
N ALA A 206 -14.52 7.73 -11.65
CA ALA A 206 -14.88 9.11 -11.35
C ALA A 206 -13.64 10.01 -11.33
N ASN A 207 -13.82 11.27 -11.73
CA ASN A 207 -12.81 12.30 -11.54
C ASN A 207 -12.99 12.95 -10.17
N LEU A 208 -12.14 12.57 -9.23
CA LEU A 208 -12.14 13.07 -7.85
C LEU A 208 -11.00 14.07 -7.60
N THR A 209 -10.35 14.59 -8.64
CA THR A 209 -9.20 15.49 -8.49
C THR A 209 -9.51 16.65 -7.54
N GLY A 210 -8.75 16.78 -6.44
CA GLY A 210 -8.93 17.84 -5.44
C GLY A 210 -10.19 17.74 -4.59
N THR A 211 -10.93 16.62 -4.64
CA THR A 211 -12.15 16.42 -3.83
C THR A 211 -11.77 16.24 -2.37
N ARG A 212 -12.55 16.81 -1.46
CA ARG A 212 -12.37 16.66 -0.01
C ARG A 212 -13.51 15.86 0.59
N PHE A 213 -13.19 14.69 1.14
CA PHE A 213 -14.05 13.92 2.03
C PHE A 213 -13.56 14.14 3.46
N PHE A 214 -14.17 15.09 4.16
CA PHE A 214 -13.83 15.39 5.55
C PHE A 214 -14.84 14.74 6.49
N ARG A 215 -14.38 13.85 7.37
CA ARG A 215 -15.24 13.12 8.33
C ARG A 215 -16.37 12.33 7.66
N CYS A 216 -16.12 11.80 6.46
CA CYS A 216 -17.11 11.02 5.73
C CYS A 216 -17.01 9.53 6.09
N ASN A 217 -18.14 8.83 5.99
CA ASN A 217 -18.16 7.37 6.01
C ASN A 217 -18.07 6.83 4.58
N LEU A 218 -16.96 6.19 4.23
CA LEU A 218 -16.69 5.62 2.90
C LEU A 218 -16.51 4.09 2.96
N LYS A 219 -17.02 3.44 4.01
CA LYS A 219 -16.87 1.99 4.20
C LYS A 219 -17.40 1.22 2.99
N GLY A 220 -16.56 0.35 2.43
CA GLY A 220 -16.88 -0.45 1.25
C GLY A 220 -17.14 0.34 -0.05
N ALA A 221 -16.75 1.63 -0.12
CA ALA A 221 -16.84 2.38 -1.37
C ALA A 221 -15.83 1.86 -2.40
N SER A 222 -16.17 1.94 -3.69
CA SER A 222 -15.31 1.51 -4.80
C SER A 222 -14.65 2.70 -5.49
N PHE A 223 -13.33 2.64 -5.69
CA PHE A 223 -12.55 3.66 -6.42
C PHE A 223 -11.83 3.10 -7.65
N GLU A 224 -12.27 1.95 -8.18
CA GLU A 224 -11.59 1.30 -9.31
C GLU A 224 -11.49 2.24 -10.52
N GLY A 225 -10.27 2.52 -10.98
CA GLY A 225 -10.01 3.43 -12.10
C GLY A 225 -10.34 4.91 -11.83
N ALA A 226 -10.68 5.29 -10.60
CA ALA A 226 -10.95 6.68 -10.24
C ALA A 226 -9.66 7.53 -10.27
N LYS A 227 -9.79 8.81 -10.62
CA LYS A 227 -8.69 9.77 -10.58
C LYS A 227 -8.65 10.46 -9.22
N LEU A 228 -7.70 10.06 -8.37
CA LEU A 228 -7.60 10.53 -6.98
C LEU A 228 -6.54 11.64 -6.75
N VAL A 229 -6.04 12.31 -7.78
CA VAL A 229 -4.99 13.34 -7.64
C VAL A 229 -5.41 14.44 -6.65
N LYS A 230 -4.62 14.68 -5.60
CA LYS A 230 -4.91 15.68 -4.53
C LYS A 230 -6.24 15.47 -3.80
N THR A 231 -6.79 14.25 -3.81
CA THR A 231 -8.00 13.93 -3.03
C THR A 231 -7.66 13.86 -1.55
N SER A 232 -8.55 14.36 -0.69
CA SER A 232 -8.40 14.24 0.76
C SER A 232 -9.47 13.31 1.34
N PHE A 233 -9.03 12.36 2.16
CA PHE A 233 -9.86 11.50 3.00
C PHE A 233 -9.69 11.85 4.48
N GLU A 234 -9.32 13.09 4.80
CA GLU A 234 -9.02 13.51 6.17
C GLU A 234 -10.15 13.15 7.16
N ALA A 235 -9.79 12.49 8.25
CA ALA A 235 -10.69 12.03 9.31
C ALA A 235 -11.86 11.13 8.84
N SER A 236 -11.75 10.49 7.65
CA SER A 236 -12.80 9.64 7.09
C SER A 236 -12.60 8.15 7.39
N GLU A 237 -13.70 7.40 7.35
CA GLU A 237 -13.75 5.95 7.55
C GLU A 237 -13.64 5.22 6.20
N LEU A 238 -12.59 4.43 6.01
CA LEU A 238 -12.27 3.74 4.75
C LEU A 238 -12.19 2.21 4.92
N GLU A 239 -12.76 1.66 5.98
CA GLU A 239 -12.77 0.21 6.23
C GLU A 239 -13.36 -0.55 5.02
N GLY A 240 -12.63 -1.55 4.54
CA GLY A 240 -13.05 -2.39 3.40
C GLY A 240 -12.91 -1.74 2.02
N VAL A 241 -12.30 -0.56 1.92
CA VAL A 241 -11.97 0.05 0.62
C VAL A 241 -10.75 -0.63 0.01
N ASP A 242 -10.88 -1.06 -1.25
CA ASP A 242 -9.79 -1.63 -2.05
C ASP A 242 -9.20 -0.57 -3.00
N PHE A 243 -7.93 -0.24 -2.81
CA PHE A 243 -7.15 0.67 -3.67
C PHE A 243 -6.27 -0.09 -4.67
N SER A 244 -6.50 -1.38 -4.89
CA SER A 244 -5.71 -2.19 -5.83
C SER A 244 -5.70 -1.60 -7.22
N ALA A 245 -4.52 -1.53 -7.84
CA ALA A 245 -4.29 -0.97 -9.17
C ALA A 245 -4.75 0.49 -9.37
N VAL A 246 -5.04 1.23 -8.28
CA VAL A 246 -5.39 2.65 -8.33
C VAL A 246 -4.14 3.51 -8.41
N TYR A 247 -4.23 4.63 -9.14
CA TYR A 247 -3.21 5.68 -9.16
C TYR A 247 -3.56 6.75 -8.11
N LEU A 248 -2.73 6.85 -7.08
CA LEU A 248 -2.84 7.85 -6.02
C LEU A 248 -1.65 8.82 -6.13
N ASP A 249 -1.94 10.11 -6.20
CA ASP A 249 -0.94 11.16 -6.26
C ASP A 249 -1.32 12.32 -5.35
N ALA A 250 -0.46 12.62 -4.38
CA ALA A 250 -0.68 13.65 -3.36
C ALA A 250 -2.01 13.48 -2.61
N VAL A 251 -2.42 12.22 -2.36
CA VAL A 251 -3.64 11.90 -1.60
C VAL A 251 -3.37 12.07 -0.11
N VAL A 252 -4.34 12.66 0.60
CA VAL A 252 -4.24 12.93 2.04
C VAL A 252 -5.06 11.93 2.84
N PHE A 253 -4.40 11.18 3.72
CA PHE A 253 -5.03 10.21 4.65
C PHE A 253 -4.93 10.62 6.12
N LYS A 254 -4.68 11.92 6.39
CA LYS A 254 -4.49 12.43 7.75
C LYS A 254 -5.67 12.06 8.65
N ASN A 255 -5.40 11.41 9.78
CA ASN A 255 -6.41 10.92 10.72
C ASN A 255 -7.49 10.00 10.13
N ALA A 256 -7.30 9.47 8.92
CA ALA A 256 -8.25 8.55 8.31
C ALA A 256 -8.19 7.18 8.99
N HIS A 257 -9.32 6.49 9.10
CA HIS A 257 -9.38 5.11 9.58
C HIS A 257 -9.37 4.14 8.39
N LEU A 258 -8.22 3.50 8.15
CA LEU A 258 -8.01 2.55 7.05
C LEU A 258 -7.27 1.30 7.59
N PRO A 259 -7.94 0.44 8.39
CA PRO A 259 -7.33 -0.77 8.93
C PRO A 259 -7.16 -1.82 7.83
N ARG A 260 -6.02 -2.55 7.83
CA ARG A 260 -5.70 -3.58 6.82
C ARG A 260 -5.88 -3.07 5.38
N PRO A 261 -5.19 -1.98 4.99
CA PRO A 261 -5.35 -1.39 3.68
C PRO A 261 -4.99 -2.37 2.57
N VAL A 262 -5.68 -2.28 1.43
CA VAL A 262 -5.34 -3.03 0.22
C VAL A 262 -4.88 -2.06 -0.86
N PHE A 263 -3.59 -2.08 -1.16
CA PHE A 263 -2.90 -1.29 -2.18
C PHE A 263 -2.19 -2.19 -3.20
N ALA A 264 -2.65 -3.44 -3.39
CA ALA A 264 -1.98 -4.39 -4.27
C ALA A 264 -1.91 -3.85 -5.72
N ARG A 265 -0.71 -3.82 -6.31
CA ARG A 265 -0.45 -3.25 -7.66
C ARG A 265 -0.77 -1.76 -7.81
N ALA A 266 -1.04 -1.04 -6.71
CA ALA A 266 -1.32 0.39 -6.75
C ALA A 266 -0.05 1.21 -7.03
N GLN A 267 -0.25 2.43 -7.55
CA GLN A 267 0.83 3.42 -7.70
C GLN A 267 0.59 4.56 -6.71
N LEU A 268 1.47 4.70 -5.74
CA LEU A 268 1.39 5.70 -4.68
C LEU A 268 2.50 6.72 -4.86
N ASN A 269 2.15 7.98 -5.07
CA ASN A 269 3.10 9.06 -5.30
C ASN A 269 2.87 10.21 -4.30
N ARG A 270 3.92 10.64 -3.60
CA ARG A 270 3.90 11.81 -2.70
C ARG A 270 2.80 11.72 -1.62
N ILE A 271 2.78 10.62 -0.87
CA ILE A 271 1.76 10.35 0.16
C ILE A 271 2.43 10.24 1.53
N ALA A 272 1.84 10.88 2.54
CA ALA A 272 2.24 10.73 3.93
C ALA A 272 1.16 10.01 4.74
N PHE A 273 1.51 8.85 5.30
CA PHE A 273 0.64 8.00 6.13
C PHE A 273 0.91 8.12 7.64
N GLY A 274 1.75 9.06 8.08
CA GLY A 274 2.39 9.04 9.40
C GLY A 274 1.49 8.61 10.58
N GLN A 275 2.03 7.74 11.44
CA GLN A 275 1.40 7.21 12.66
C GLN A 275 0.08 6.43 12.49
N LEU A 276 -0.29 6.04 11.26
CA LEU A 276 -1.41 5.11 11.04
C LEU A 276 -1.04 3.66 11.44
N ASP A 277 -2.06 2.85 11.71
CA ASP A 277 -1.93 1.40 11.91
C ASP A 277 -2.35 0.64 10.67
N PHE A 278 -1.36 0.14 9.94
CA PHE A 278 -1.49 -0.64 8.72
C PHE A 278 -1.08 -2.10 8.93
N SER A 279 -1.15 -2.60 10.17
CA SER A 279 -0.87 -4.01 10.44
C SER A 279 -1.73 -4.92 9.54
N ALA A 280 -1.10 -5.98 9.03
CA ALA A 280 -1.68 -6.90 8.05
C ALA A 280 -2.21 -6.20 6.77
N GLY A 281 -1.60 -5.08 6.38
CA GLY A 281 -1.86 -4.42 5.10
C GLY A 281 -1.31 -5.21 3.91
N ASN A 282 -1.78 -4.88 2.71
CA ASN A 282 -1.34 -5.50 1.47
C ASN A 282 -0.85 -4.45 0.47
N PHE A 283 0.46 -4.42 0.24
CA PHE A 283 1.17 -3.59 -0.74
C PHE A 283 1.84 -4.46 -1.81
N ARG A 284 1.40 -5.70 -1.99
CA ARG A 284 2.01 -6.64 -2.94
C ARG A 284 2.07 -6.04 -4.34
N SER A 285 3.25 -6.04 -4.94
CA SER A 285 3.52 -5.48 -6.27
C SER A 285 3.16 -4.00 -6.42
N ALA A 286 3.02 -3.25 -5.32
CA ALA A 286 2.76 -1.81 -5.38
C ALA A 286 4.03 -1.05 -5.79
N TRP A 287 3.85 0.10 -6.43
CA TRP A 287 4.93 1.05 -6.68
C TRP A 287 4.72 2.29 -5.82
N LEU A 288 5.66 2.52 -4.91
CA LEU A 288 5.65 3.62 -3.96
C LEU A 288 6.80 4.56 -4.32
N LYS A 289 6.48 5.82 -4.56
CA LYS A 289 7.46 6.87 -4.85
C LYS A 289 7.23 8.10 -4.00
N GLY A 290 8.23 8.45 -3.17
CA GLY A 290 8.08 9.57 -2.24
C GLY A 290 6.94 9.32 -1.25
N VAL A 291 6.86 8.11 -0.71
CA VAL A 291 5.85 7.76 0.31
C VAL A 291 6.49 7.81 1.70
N SER A 292 5.77 8.35 2.68
CA SER A 292 6.22 8.42 4.07
C SER A 292 5.36 7.54 4.97
N PHE A 293 6.00 6.54 5.58
CA PHE A 293 5.46 5.66 6.61
C PHE A 293 6.06 5.97 8.00
N VAL A 294 6.48 7.22 8.23
CA VAL A 294 7.16 7.59 9.47
C VAL A 294 6.27 7.29 10.68
N GLY A 295 6.77 6.47 11.61
CA GLY A 295 6.04 6.06 12.80
C GLY A 295 4.83 5.14 12.55
N THR A 296 4.63 4.65 11.32
CA THR A 296 3.50 3.77 10.97
C THR A 296 3.73 2.36 11.50
N ASN A 297 2.66 1.70 11.98
CA ASN A 297 2.69 0.26 12.26
C ASN A 297 2.44 -0.52 10.96
N LEU A 298 3.43 -1.25 10.48
CA LEU A 298 3.42 -2.10 9.28
C LEU A 298 3.64 -3.58 9.64
N SER A 299 3.34 -3.98 10.87
CA SER A 299 3.52 -5.36 11.32
C SER A 299 2.68 -6.32 10.48
N ASP A 300 3.23 -7.48 10.12
CA ASP A 300 2.55 -8.52 9.32
C ASP A 300 2.09 -8.05 7.92
N THR A 301 2.58 -6.91 7.43
CA THR A 301 2.22 -6.35 6.11
C THR A 301 2.92 -7.10 4.97
N ASP A 302 2.23 -7.30 3.86
CA ASP A 302 2.79 -7.88 2.63
C ASP A 302 3.28 -6.78 1.67
N PHE A 303 4.59 -6.62 1.53
CA PHE A 303 5.23 -5.79 0.51
C PHE A 303 5.85 -6.63 -0.61
N SER A 304 5.56 -7.93 -0.70
CA SER A 304 6.23 -8.80 -1.67
C SER A 304 6.12 -8.23 -3.09
N TYR A 305 7.25 -8.24 -3.82
CA TYR A 305 7.38 -7.67 -5.17
C TYR A 305 7.13 -6.15 -5.29
N ALA A 306 7.01 -5.41 -4.18
CA ALA A 306 6.82 -3.97 -4.23
C ALA A 306 8.13 -3.24 -4.55
N THR A 307 7.99 -2.01 -5.04
CA THR A 307 9.10 -1.07 -5.25
C THR A 307 8.88 0.16 -4.39
N LEU A 308 9.82 0.46 -3.51
CA LEU A 308 9.84 1.58 -2.58
C LEU A 308 10.97 2.54 -2.99
N GLU A 309 10.66 3.42 -3.94
CA GLU A 309 11.54 4.50 -4.38
C GLU A 309 11.36 5.72 -3.47
N ASP A 310 12.46 6.27 -2.94
CA ASP A 310 12.45 7.48 -2.10
C ASP A 310 11.43 7.41 -0.95
N THR A 311 11.27 6.21 -0.36
CA THR A 311 10.26 5.92 0.67
C THR A 311 10.87 6.04 2.06
N LEU A 312 10.17 6.71 2.97
CA LEU A 312 10.62 6.92 4.35
C LEU A 312 9.94 5.90 5.28
N LEU A 313 10.73 5.04 5.91
CA LEU A 313 10.28 4.05 6.90
C LEU A 313 10.73 4.40 8.33
N ARG A 314 11.17 5.64 8.55
CA ARG A 314 11.75 6.07 9.82
C ARG A 314 10.84 5.79 11.01
N ASP A 315 11.37 5.21 12.08
CA ASP A 315 10.61 4.92 13.31
C ASP A 315 9.38 4.00 13.09
N SER A 316 9.28 3.30 11.95
CA SER A 316 8.17 2.40 11.63
C SER A 316 8.40 0.97 12.15
N LYS A 317 7.33 0.19 12.25
CA LYS A 317 7.39 -1.21 12.71
C LYS A 317 7.07 -2.16 11.57
N LEU A 318 8.06 -2.91 11.09
CA LEU A 318 7.93 -3.92 10.03
C LEU A 318 7.95 -5.34 10.60
N THR A 319 7.69 -5.52 11.89
CA THR A 319 7.74 -6.82 12.58
C THR A 319 6.95 -7.87 11.81
N ARG A 320 7.59 -9.00 11.44
CA ARG A 320 7.00 -10.10 10.65
C ARG A 320 6.44 -9.71 9.27
N ALA A 321 6.80 -8.55 8.72
CA ALA A 321 6.41 -8.19 7.37
C ALA A 321 7.05 -9.12 6.32
N ASN A 322 6.37 -9.27 5.18
CA ASN A 322 6.88 -9.99 4.02
C ASN A 322 7.44 -9.00 3.00
N LEU A 323 8.76 -8.97 2.87
CA LEU A 323 9.52 -8.19 1.91
C LEU A 323 10.11 -9.03 0.77
N THR A 324 9.61 -10.25 0.53
CA THR A 324 10.12 -11.13 -0.55
C THR A 324 10.16 -10.39 -1.89
N GLN A 325 11.32 -10.36 -2.54
CA GLN A 325 11.55 -9.67 -3.82
C GLN A 325 11.16 -8.18 -3.82
N THR A 326 11.19 -7.52 -2.66
CA THR A 326 10.93 -6.08 -2.56
C THR A 326 12.18 -5.31 -2.96
N ASP A 327 12.02 -4.28 -3.79
CA ASP A 327 13.08 -3.31 -4.03
C ASP A 327 12.84 -2.09 -3.13
N PHE A 328 13.73 -1.90 -2.17
CA PHE A 328 13.72 -0.78 -1.24
C PHE A 328 15.15 -0.24 -1.09
N SER A 329 15.96 -0.41 -2.14
CA SER A 329 17.35 0.04 -2.23
C SER A 329 17.50 1.56 -2.18
N LYS A 330 16.40 2.28 -2.44
CA LYS A 330 16.28 3.74 -2.34
C LYS A 330 15.41 4.19 -1.15
N ALA A 331 15.03 3.28 -0.26
CA ALA A 331 14.27 3.63 0.93
C ALA A 331 15.19 4.04 2.10
N LEU A 332 14.62 4.74 3.07
CA LEU A 332 15.29 5.11 4.32
C LEU A 332 14.75 4.28 5.48
N LEU A 333 15.58 3.38 6.03
CA LEU A 333 15.20 2.37 7.05
C LEU A 333 15.60 2.75 8.48
N TYR A 334 15.80 4.03 8.77
CA TYR A 334 16.38 4.46 10.05
C TYR A 334 15.42 4.22 11.22
N LYS A 335 15.85 3.50 12.24
CA LYS A 335 15.05 3.10 13.41
C LYS A 335 13.79 2.32 13.04
N THR A 336 13.88 1.54 11.97
CA THR A 336 12.78 0.69 11.53
C THR A 336 12.91 -0.69 12.16
N ASP A 337 11.90 -1.17 12.87
CA ASP A 337 11.95 -2.50 13.49
C ASP A 337 11.74 -3.62 12.45
N PHE A 338 12.81 -4.36 12.13
CA PHE A 338 12.82 -5.48 11.18
C PHE A 338 12.68 -6.87 11.85
N THR A 339 12.29 -6.93 13.12
CA THR A 339 12.20 -8.20 13.86
C THR A 339 11.29 -9.21 13.16
N GLY A 340 11.86 -10.36 12.77
CA GLY A 340 11.12 -11.48 12.16
C GLY A 340 10.66 -11.25 10.71
N VAL A 341 11.20 -10.25 10.00
CA VAL A 341 10.90 -9.99 8.59
C VAL A 341 11.35 -11.15 7.69
N THR A 342 10.56 -11.45 6.66
CA THR A 342 10.98 -12.34 5.55
C THR A 342 11.38 -11.49 4.35
N PHE A 343 12.57 -11.66 3.78
CA PHE A 343 13.11 -10.74 2.75
C PHE A 343 13.91 -11.44 1.64
N THR A 344 13.51 -12.65 1.24
CA THR A 344 14.22 -13.38 0.18
C THR A 344 14.34 -12.58 -1.11
N LYS A 345 15.57 -12.40 -1.61
CA LYS A 345 15.90 -11.60 -2.82
C LYS A 345 15.41 -10.14 -2.78
N ALA A 346 15.29 -9.55 -1.59
CA ALA A 346 14.99 -8.13 -1.46
C ALA A 346 16.26 -7.28 -1.71
N LEU A 347 16.10 -6.04 -2.17
CA LEU A 347 17.22 -5.13 -2.43
C LEU A 347 17.30 -4.07 -1.33
N PHE A 348 18.35 -4.15 -0.52
CA PHE A 348 18.58 -3.23 0.61
C PHE A 348 19.37 -1.98 0.19
N PRO A 349 19.23 -0.87 0.94
CA PRO A 349 20.06 0.31 0.76
C PRO A 349 21.55 -0.04 0.82
N THR A 350 22.29 0.37 -0.21
CA THR A 350 23.75 0.19 -0.31
C THR A 350 24.40 1.54 -0.54
N ILE A 351 25.50 1.79 0.16
CA ILE A 351 26.37 2.96 0.00
C ILE A 351 27.75 2.52 -0.46
N THR A 352 28.41 3.34 -1.27
CA THR A 352 29.76 3.09 -1.78
C THR A 352 30.67 4.24 -1.36
N GLU A 353 31.81 3.93 -0.76
CA GLU A 353 32.82 4.93 -0.43
C GLU A 353 33.73 5.15 -1.65
N GLU A 354 33.88 6.42 -2.07
CA GLU A 354 34.49 6.76 -3.35
C GLU A 354 35.99 6.43 -3.46
N LYS A 355 36.75 6.55 -2.37
CA LYS A 355 38.21 6.36 -2.43
C LYS A 355 38.59 4.89 -2.50
N THR A 356 37.96 4.06 -1.69
CA THR A 356 38.26 2.63 -1.52
C THR A 356 37.34 1.73 -2.34
N GLN A 357 36.27 2.29 -2.92
CA GLN A 357 35.24 1.57 -3.66
C GLN A 357 34.56 0.46 -2.83
N MET A 358 34.66 0.55 -1.49
CA MET A 358 33.99 -0.38 -0.59
C MET A 358 32.49 -0.12 -0.60
N GLU A 359 31.72 -1.19 -0.82
CA GLU A 359 30.27 -1.18 -0.72
C GLU A 359 29.83 -1.65 0.66
N PHE A 360 28.91 -0.92 1.27
CA PHE A 360 28.27 -1.27 2.53
C PHE A 360 26.78 -1.37 2.35
N VAL A 361 26.19 -2.47 2.83
CA VAL A 361 24.73 -2.64 2.88
C VAL A 361 24.21 -2.25 4.25
N GLN A 362 23.03 -1.63 4.30
CA GLN A 362 22.35 -1.34 5.55
C GLN A 362 21.74 -2.63 6.14
N ALA A 363 22.18 -3.00 7.34
CA ALA A 363 21.49 -3.95 8.20
C ALA A 363 20.56 -3.14 9.13
N PRO A 364 19.23 -3.24 8.95
CA PRO A 364 18.29 -2.50 9.80
C PRO A 364 18.26 -3.06 11.23
N MET A 365 17.80 -2.25 12.17
CA MET A 365 17.64 -2.66 13.56
C MET A 365 16.66 -3.82 13.73
N GLY A 366 16.89 -4.66 14.72
CA GLY A 366 15.99 -5.77 15.04
C GLY A 366 16.50 -6.65 16.17
N CYS A 367 15.61 -7.52 16.66
CA CYS A 367 15.94 -8.50 17.68
C CYS A 367 15.97 -9.92 17.10
N TYR A 368 16.91 -10.74 17.58
CA TYR A 368 17.09 -12.12 17.15
C TYR A 368 17.64 -13.01 18.25
N THR A 369 17.54 -14.33 18.05
CA THR A 369 18.14 -15.31 18.94
C THR A 369 19.57 -15.60 18.48
N MET A 370 20.56 -15.12 19.22
CA MET A 370 21.98 -15.33 18.97
C MET A 370 22.45 -16.65 19.61
N GLY A 371 23.30 -17.41 18.91
CA GLY A 371 23.90 -18.65 19.40
C GLY A 371 23.55 -19.89 18.58
N ASP A 372 23.73 -21.05 19.21
CA ASP A 372 23.57 -22.36 18.62
C ASP A 372 22.10 -22.79 18.62
N LEU A 373 21.40 -22.45 17.53
CA LEU A 373 19.99 -22.78 17.32
C LEU A 373 19.72 -24.24 16.95
N PHE A 374 20.78 -25.05 16.81
CA PHE A 374 20.70 -26.43 16.32
C PHE A 374 21.27 -27.45 17.31
N GLY A 375 21.95 -27.03 18.38
CA GLY A 375 22.53 -27.91 19.39
C GLY A 375 23.75 -28.70 18.88
N GLU A 376 24.49 -28.12 17.94
CA GLU A 376 25.60 -28.75 17.23
C GLU A 376 26.98 -28.29 17.71
N GLU A 377 27.05 -27.19 18.46
CA GLU A 377 28.31 -26.60 18.88
C GLU A 377 28.92 -27.37 20.07
N ARG A 378 30.22 -27.64 19.95
CA ARG A 378 31.03 -28.24 21.00
C ARG A 378 32.10 -27.25 21.45
N GLY A 379 32.35 -27.18 22.76
CA GLY A 379 33.38 -26.34 23.36
C GLY A 379 32.80 -25.21 24.19
N PHE A 380 32.87 -23.97 23.68
CA PHE A 380 32.52 -22.75 24.41
C PHE A 380 31.00 -22.50 24.47
N SER A 381 30.57 -21.63 25.40
CA SER A 381 29.16 -21.29 25.58
C SER A 381 28.60 -20.61 24.33
N THR A 382 27.63 -21.27 23.70
CA THR A 382 26.85 -20.77 22.55
C THR A 382 25.35 -20.87 22.82
N GLU A 383 24.92 -20.89 24.08
CA GLU A 383 23.51 -20.99 24.46
C GLU A 383 22.66 -19.91 23.77
N PRO A 384 21.54 -20.29 23.12
CA PRO A 384 20.61 -19.35 22.49
C PRO A 384 20.10 -18.29 23.47
N HIS A 385 20.22 -17.01 23.11
CA HIS A 385 19.70 -15.90 23.91
C HIS A 385 19.25 -14.73 23.02
N LEU A 386 18.29 -13.94 23.49
CA LEU A 386 17.77 -12.79 22.75
C LEU A 386 18.77 -11.62 22.78
N VAL A 387 19.06 -11.07 21.61
CA VAL A 387 19.89 -9.88 21.40
C VAL A 387 19.18 -8.94 20.44
N CYS A 388 19.29 -7.63 20.66
CA CYS A 388 18.82 -6.62 19.73
C CYS A 388 20.00 -5.78 19.26
N VAL A 389 20.01 -5.44 17.97
CA VAL A 389 21.01 -4.58 17.35
C VAL A 389 20.33 -3.32 16.81
N GLU A 390 21.06 -2.21 16.84
CA GLU A 390 20.65 -0.94 16.20
C GLU A 390 20.92 -0.99 14.69
N ASP A 391 20.53 0.04 13.94
CA ASP A 391 20.87 0.13 12.52
C ASP A 391 22.38 0.35 12.31
N PHE A 392 22.95 -0.36 11.34
CA PHE A 392 24.35 -0.19 10.94
C PHE A 392 24.56 -0.51 9.47
N PHE A 393 25.67 -0.01 8.94
CA PHE A 393 26.22 -0.43 7.66
C PHE A 393 27.28 -1.51 7.89
N ILE A 394 27.30 -2.53 7.04
CA ILE A 394 28.34 -3.57 7.04
C ILE A 394 28.86 -3.77 5.63
N ALA A 395 30.17 -3.91 5.49
CA ALA A 395 30.82 -4.13 4.21
C ALA A 395 30.30 -5.43 3.59
N LYS A 396 29.93 -5.37 2.31
CA LYS A 396 29.40 -6.54 1.58
C LYS A 396 30.45 -7.65 1.46
N LYS A 397 31.74 -7.33 1.55
CA LYS A 397 32.86 -8.25 1.37
C LYS A 397 33.92 -8.04 2.46
N GLU A 398 34.79 -9.02 2.63
CA GLU A 398 36.03 -8.90 3.40
C GLU A 398 36.91 -7.77 2.80
N VAL A 399 37.77 -7.16 3.61
CA VAL A 399 38.73 -6.15 3.11
C VAL A 399 39.72 -6.82 2.18
N THR A 400 39.88 -6.28 0.97
CA THR A 400 40.81 -6.85 -0.01
C THR A 400 42.25 -6.39 0.20
N GLN A 401 43.19 -7.15 -0.35
CA GLN A 401 44.59 -6.76 -0.41
C GLN A 401 44.78 -5.40 -1.09
N ALA A 402 44.03 -5.12 -2.17
CA ALA A 402 44.11 -3.85 -2.88
C ALA A 402 43.69 -2.68 -1.99
N GLN A 403 42.58 -2.84 -1.26
CA GLN A 403 42.07 -1.82 -0.33
C GLN A 403 43.03 -1.59 0.84
N PHE A 404 43.62 -2.67 1.36
CA PHE A 404 44.64 -2.57 2.40
C PHE A 404 45.88 -1.83 1.92
N VAL A 405 46.47 -2.27 0.80
CA VAL A 405 47.67 -1.66 0.20
C VAL A 405 47.44 -0.20 -0.14
N GLN A 406 46.26 0.17 -0.63
CA GLN A 406 45.92 1.55 -0.97
C GLN A 406 46.06 2.51 0.21
N LEU A 407 45.76 2.06 1.43
CA LEU A 407 45.79 2.89 2.63
C LEU A 407 47.07 2.72 3.46
N MET A 408 47.63 1.52 3.47
CA MET A 408 48.76 1.15 4.34
C MET A 408 50.10 1.13 3.60
N GLY A 409 50.10 1.00 2.28
CA GLY A 409 51.31 1.02 1.44
C GLY A 409 52.09 -0.30 1.37
N TYR A 410 51.60 -1.39 1.97
CA TYR A 410 52.21 -2.72 1.91
C TYR A 410 51.13 -3.82 1.96
N ASN A 411 51.51 -5.04 1.58
CA ASN A 411 50.63 -6.23 1.63
C ASN A 411 51.20 -7.26 2.62
N PRO A 412 50.55 -7.51 3.78
CA PRO A 412 51.02 -8.47 4.78
C PRO A 412 50.58 -9.92 4.51
N SER A 413 49.69 -10.12 3.53
CA SER A 413 49.03 -11.41 3.28
C SER A 413 50.04 -12.49 2.87
N THR A 414 49.80 -13.71 3.33
CA THR A 414 50.57 -14.89 2.94
C THR A 414 50.21 -15.34 1.50
N HIS A 415 48.93 -15.39 1.18
CA HIS A 415 48.43 -15.77 -0.13
C HIS A 415 48.20 -14.50 -0.95
N GLN A 416 49.14 -14.17 -1.82
CA GLN A 416 49.06 -12.97 -2.65
C GLN A 416 48.75 -13.32 -4.09
N ASP A 417 47.92 -12.50 -4.72
CA ASP A 417 47.66 -12.58 -6.15
C ASP A 417 47.94 -11.23 -6.82
N LYS A 418 48.22 -11.25 -8.13
CA LYS A 418 48.57 -10.03 -8.87
C LYS A 418 47.42 -9.03 -8.99
N THR A 419 46.18 -9.50 -8.88
CA THR A 419 44.99 -8.64 -8.99
C THR A 419 44.57 -8.05 -7.65
N MET A 420 45.13 -8.54 -6.54
CA MET A 420 44.90 -8.08 -5.16
C MET A 420 43.40 -8.10 -4.77
N VAL A 421 42.65 -9.04 -5.34
CA VAL A 421 41.21 -9.25 -5.09
C VAL A 421 40.94 -10.27 -3.99
N LEU A 422 41.99 -10.95 -3.51
CA LEU A 422 41.93 -11.80 -2.32
C LEU A 422 41.67 -10.96 -1.06
N PRO A 423 41.11 -11.56 0.01
CA PRO A 423 41.05 -10.91 1.30
C PRO A 423 42.47 -10.64 1.81
N VAL A 424 42.64 -9.55 2.57
CA VAL A 424 43.86 -9.34 3.34
C VAL A 424 43.84 -10.23 4.59
N GLU A 425 44.96 -10.89 4.86
CA GLU A 425 45.12 -11.80 6.01
C GLU A 425 46.52 -11.68 6.63
N ASN A 426 46.80 -12.49 7.67
CA ASN A 426 48.07 -12.50 8.40
C ASN A 426 48.39 -11.15 9.06
N LEU A 427 47.37 -10.60 9.73
CA LEU A 427 47.38 -9.31 10.42
C LEU A 427 47.21 -9.53 11.93
N SER A 428 47.85 -8.69 12.73
CA SER A 428 47.53 -8.58 14.16
C SER A 428 46.31 -7.69 14.37
N ALA A 429 45.64 -7.82 15.51
CA ALA A 429 44.54 -6.93 15.90
C ALA A 429 44.92 -5.44 15.87
N GLN A 430 46.14 -5.12 16.33
CA GLN A 430 46.67 -3.74 16.31
C GLN A 430 46.85 -3.20 14.89
N GLU A 431 47.14 -4.06 13.92
CA GLU A 431 47.32 -3.66 12.53
C GLU A 431 45.99 -3.35 11.85
N VAL A 432 44.96 -4.12 12.19
CA VAL A 432 43.58 -3.84 11.81
C VAL A 432 43.10 -2.51 12.39
N GLU A 433 43.41 -2.20 13.65
CA GLU A 433 43.10 -0.89 14.25
C GLU A 433 43.80 0.26 13.52
N LYS A 434 45.07 0.09 13.13
CA LYS A 434 45.79 1.09 12.31
C LYS A 434 45.13 1.29 10.95
N PHE A 435 44.69 0.21 10.30
CA PHE A 435 43.95 0.30 9.04
C PHE A 435 42.63 1.05 9.21
N VAL A 436 41.85 0.75 10.26
CA VAL A 436 40.59 1.45 10.58
C VAL A 436 40.83 2.96 10.78
N ALA A 437 41.87 3.33 11.53
CA ALA A 437 42.26 4.72 11.73
C ALA A 437 42.68 5.40 10.42
N ALA A 438 43.51 4.73 9.61
CA ALA A 438 43.94 5.22 8.31
C ALA A 438 42.75 5.39 7.34
N TYR A 439 41.80 4.46 7.36
CA TYR A 439 40.56 4.55 6.57
C TYR A 439 39.75 5.78 6.94
N ALA A 440 39.49 5.98 8.24
CA ALA A 440 38.73 7.14 8.72
C ALA A 440 39.43 8.46 8.39
N GLN A 441 40.76 8.52 8.55
CA GLN A 441 41.55 9.70 8.18
C GLN A 441 41.52 9.97 6.67
N ALA A 442 41.55 8.92 5.86
CA ALA A 442 41.65 9.01 4.41
C ALA A 442 40.32 9.36 3.71
N THR A 443 39.18 8.99 4.30
CA THR A 443 37.85 9.07 3.69
C THR A 443 36.88 9.97 4.46
N GLY A 444 37.16 10.26 5.74
CA GLY A 444 36.23 10.92 6.65
C GLY A 444 35.08 10.01 7.12
N TRP A 445 35.06 8.72 6.75
CA TRP A 445 34.05 7.77 7.19
C TRP A 445 34.44 7.11 8.52
N PRO A 446 33.64 7.22 9.59
CA PRO A 446 33.90 6.56 10.85
C PRO A 446 33.55 5.07 10.73
N VAL A 447 34.53 4.26 10.32
CA VAL A 447 34.41 2.80 10.26
C VAL A 447 34.96 2.14 11.52
N ARG A 448 34.55 0.90 11.76
CA ARG A 448 34.96 0.05 12.88
C ARG A 448 34.86 -1.42 12.47
N LEU A 449 35.34 -2.33 13.33
CA LEU A 449 34.95 -3.73 13.24
C LEU A 449 33.47 -3.89 13.61
N PRO A 450 32.74 -4.86 13.03
CA PRO A 450 31.41 -5.22 13.50
C PRO A 450 31.50 -5.74 14.94
N LYS A 451 30.47 -5.48 15.74
CA LYS A 451 30.28 -6.22 17.00
C LYS A 451 29.97 -7.67 16.65
N GLU A 452 30.24 -8.59 17.56
CA GLU A 452 29.95 -10.01 17.35
C GLU A 452 28.46 -10.26 17.10
N ALA A 453 27.59 -9.57 17.84
CA ALA A 453 26.14 -9.60 17.64
C ALA A 453 25.75 -9.11 16.23
N GLU A 454 26.34 -8.00 15.78
CA GLU A 454 26.09 -7.46 14.43
C GLU A 454 26.56 -8.43 13.34
N TRP A 455 27.72 -9.07 13.55
CA TRP A 455 28.27 -10.06 12.63
C TRP A 455 27.36 -11.30 12.51
N GLU A 456 26.94 -11.89 13.64
CA GLU A 456 26.08 -13.07 13.60
C GLU A 456 24.68 -12.73 13.06
N TYR A 457 24.15 -11.56 13.43
CA TYR A 457 22.90 -11.04 12.88
C TYR A 457 22.94 -10.96 11.35
N ALA A 458 24.01 -10.39 10.79
CA ALA A 458 24.24 -10.31 9.35
C ALA A 458 24.45 -11.69 8.71
N CYS A 459 25.26 -12.58 9.31
CA CYS A 459 25.48 -13.95 8.85
C CYS A 459 24.17 -14.73 8.73
N ARG A 460 23.25 -14.50 9.66
CA ARG A 460 21.98 -15.21 9.75
C ARG A 460 20.85 -14.60 8.93
N ASP A 461 21.12 -13.73 7.95
CA ASP A 461 20.06 -12.99 7.24
C ASP A 461 19.16 -12.25 8.24
N LEU A 462 19.70 -11.25 8.93
CA LEU A 462 18.99 -10.46 9.95
C LEU A 462 18.45 -11.35 11.09
N GLY A 463 19.26 -12.32 11.52
CA GLY A 463 18.96 -13.14 12.70
C GLY A 463 18.04 -14.33 12.46
N GLY A 464 17.86 -14.75 11.20
CA GLY A 464 17.15 -15.96 10.82
C GLY A 464 17.78 -17.27 11.31
N LYS A 465 17.02 -18.36 11.17
CA LYS A 465 17.44 -19.70 11.59
C LYS A 465 18.11 -20.45 10.44
N VAL A 466 19.37 -20.13 10.17
CA VAL A 466 20.22 -20.77 9.15
C VAL A 466 21.56 -21.23 9.76
N ARG A 467 22.19 -22.28 9.24
CA ARG A 467 23.52 -22.69 9.72
C ARG A 467 24.66 -21.84 9.17
N PHE A 468 24.59 -21.49 7.89
CA PHE A 468 25.70 -20.87 7.16
C PHE A 468 25.34 -19.50 6.59
N GLY A 469 26.38 -18.68 6.42
CA GLY A 469 26.30 -17.30 5.94
C GLY A 469 25.92 -17.15 4.47
N ASN A 470 25.54 -18.23 3.79
CA ASN A 470 24.90 -18.22 2.46
C ASN A 470 23.37 -18.43 2.54
N GLY A 471 22.80 -18.39 3.76
CA GLY A 471 21.38 -18.61 4.00
C GLY A 471 20.94 -20.07 3.92
N GLN A 472 21.88 -21.03 3.94
CA GLN A 472 21.59 -22.46 3.82
C GLN A 472 21.96 -23.25 5.08
N ASP A 473 21.44 -24.47 5.14
CA ASP A 473 21.70 -25.44 6.20
C ASP A 473 22.77 -26.49 5.84
N VAL A 474 23.33 -26.41 4.64
CA VAL A 474 24.35 -27.34 4.13
C VAL A 474 25.55 -26.53 3.65
N ALA A 475 26.75 -26.93 4.08
CA ALA A 475 28.00 -26.42 3.53
C ALA A 475 28.33 -27.16 2.24
N ASN A 476 28.70 -26.43 1.18
CA ASN A 476 29.04 -27.01 -0.11
C ASN A 476 30.32 -26.34 -0.66
N PRO A 477 31.41 -27.08 -0.95
CA PRO A 477 32.69 -26.49 -1.36
C PRO A 477 32.65 -25.75 -2.72
N THR A 478 31.56 -25.90 -3.47
CA THR A 478 31.30 -25.16 -4.72
C THR A 478 30.62 -23.81 -4.50
N GLN A 479 30.19 -23.52 -3.26
CA GLN A 479 29.44 -22.32 -2.88
C GLN A 479 30.09 -21.54 -1.73
N MET A 480 31.17 -22.07 -1.14
CA MET A 480 31.93 -21.42 -0.06
C MET A 480 33.35 -22.01 -0.01
N ALA A 481 34.34 -21.22 0.40
CA ALA A 481 35.73 -21.64 0.49
C ALA A 481 36.03 -22.30 1.84
N TYR A 482 36.13 -23.63 1.87
CA TYR A 482 36.55 -24.42 3.05
C TYR A 482 37.14 -25.80 2.70
N ASN A 483 37.52 -26.56 3.71
CA ASN A 483 38.03 -27.91 3.54
C ASN A 483 36.93 -28.97 3.71
N GLY A 484 36.17 -29.20 2.64
CA GLY A 484 35.13 -30.26 2.57
C GLY A 484 35.64 -31.69 2.75
N SER A 485 36.95 -31.92 2.78
CA SER A 485 37.49 -33.26 3.09
C SER A 485 37.39 -33.63 4.57
N LEU A 486 37.25 -32.64 5.46
CA LEU A 486 37.24 -32.78 6.93
C LEU A 486 35.83 -32.99 7.54
N GLU A 487 34.79 -33.19 6.74
CA GLU A 487 33.39 -33.21 7.20
C GLU A 487 32.93 -34.42 8.04
N GLU A 488 31.87 -34.19 8.83
CA GLU A 488 31.12 -35.22 9.55
C GLU A 488 30.43 -36.23 8.60
N GLY A 489 30.33 -37.50 9.01
CA GLY A 489 29.92 -38.61 8.13
C GLY A 489 28.53 -38.48 7.46
N SER A 490 27.65 -37.63 7.98
CA SER A 490 26.32 -37.31 7.42
C SER A 490 26.39 -36.37 6.20
N GLN A 491 27.23 -35.34 6.22
CA GLN A 491 27.39 -34.39 5.10
C GLN A 491 28.11 -35.04 3.91
N ARG A 492 29.09 -35.91 4.19
CA ARG A 492 29.72 -36.78 3.19
C ARG A 492 28.74 -37.67 2.42
N ARG A 493 27.57 -37.98 2.97
CA ARG A 493 26.54 -38.78 2.30
C ARG A 493 25.68 -37.91 1.38
N MET A 494 25.27 -36.73 1.83
CA MET A 494 24.51 -35.77 1.01
C MET A 494 25.30 -35.30 -0.22
N LEU A 495 26.60 -35.00 -0.06
CA LEU A 495 27.49 -34.62 -1.17
C LEU A 495 27.74 -35.72 -2.21
N LYS A 496 27.42 -36.99 -1.88
CA LYS A 496 27.53 -38.13 -2.83
C LYS A 496 26.26 -38.35 -3.65
N GLU A 497 25.11 -37.86 -3.20
CA GLU A 497 23.82 -38.01 -3.90
C GLU A 497 23.66 -36.98 -5.04
N ASP A 498 24.33 -35.82 -4.96
CA ASP A 498 24.34 -34.75 -5.99
C ASP A 498 25.47 -34.89 -7.06
N GLY A 499 25.75 -36.08 -7.60
CA GLY A 499 26.91 -36.30 -8.51
C GLY A 499 27.06 -35.28 -9.68
N PRO A 500 28.26 -34.98 -10.23
CA PRO A 500 29.62 -35.45 -9.95
C PRO A 500 30.55 -34.32 -9.46
N ILE A 501 30.65 -34.06 -8.14
CA ILE A 501 31.69 -33.17 -7.55
C ILE A 501 33.04 -33.91 -7.45
N HIS A 502 33.42 -34.60 -8.53
CA HIS A 502 34.53 -35.56 -8.54
C HIS A 502 35.56 -35.30 -9.64
N LYS A 503 35.87 -34.02 -9.95
CA LYS A 503 37.10 -33.69 -10.70
C LYS A 503 37.88 -32.43 -10.29
N GLY A 504 37.52 -31.72 -9.21
CA GLY A 504 38.29 -30.54 -8.78
C GLY A 504 38.04 -30.12 -7.34
N ARG A 505 39.03 -30.39 -6.47
CA ARG A 505 39.24 -29.89 -5.08
C ARG A 505 38.01 -29.88 -4.15
N LEU A 506 37.81 -30.99 -3.43
CA LEU A 506 37.00 -31.06 -2.19
C LEU A 506 37.60 -30.24 -1.02
N ALA A 507 38.70 -29.54 -1.23
CA ALA A 507 39.42 -28.84 -0.18
C ALA A 507 40.15 -27.63 -0.76
N TRP A 508 39.77 -26.44 -0.30
CA TRP A 508 40.51 -25.22 -0.55
C TRP A 508 41.81 -25.22 0.27
N LYS A 509 42.88 -24.62 -0.28
CA LYS A 509 44.24 -24.62 0.30
C LYS A 509 44.82 -23.22 0.46
N GLU A 510 44.13 -22.24 -0.09
CA GLU A 510 44.46 -20.82 -0.10
C GLU A 510 43.14 -20.04 -0.14
N THR A 511 43.22 -18.75 0.16
CA THR A 511 42.09 -17.83 0.03
C THR A 511 41.64 -17.69 -1.42
N VAL A 512 40.37 -17.33 -1.62
CA VAL A 512 39.79 -17.07 -2.95
C VAL A 512 39.42 -15.59 -3.10
N PRO A 513 39.21 -15.09 -4.34
CA PRO A 513 38.73 -13.73 -4.55
C PRO A 513 37.46 -13.44 -3.75
N VAL A 514 37.38 -12.26 -3.12
CA VAL A 514 36.21 -11.88 -2.33
C VAL A 514 34.95 -11.79 -3.20
N GLY A 515 33.87 -12.38 -2.75
CA GLY A 515 32.61 -12.50 -3.48
C GLY A 515 32.69 -13.42 -4.70
N MET A 516 33.57 -14.42 -4.68
CA MET A 516 33.60 -15.48 -5.70
C MET A 516 32.29 -16.29 -5.73
N PHE A 517 31.64 -16.45 -4.57
CA PHE A 517 30.39 -17.20 -4.43
C PHE A 517 29.17 -16.28 -4.28
N GLY A 518 27.98 -16.87 -4.24
CA GLY A 518 26.73 -16.11 -4.06
C GLY A 518 26.63 -15.50 -2.65
N PRO A 519 26.04 -14.31 -2.51
CA PRO A 519 25.82 -13.70 -1.20
C PRO A 519 24.63 -14.31 -0.46
N ASN A 520 24.46 -13.93 0.80
CA ASN A 520 23.21 -14.16 1.54
C ASN A 520 22.06 -13.24 1.06
N ASN A 521 20.89 -13.31 1.71
CA ASN A 521 19.73 -12.50 1.32
C ASN A 521 19.92 -10.99 1.56
N LEU A 522 20.86 -10.61 2.43
CA LEU A 522 21.25 -9.21 2.65
C LEU A 522 22.26 -8.70 1.59
N GLY A 523 22.77 -9.57 0.72
CA GLY A 523 23.76 -9.20 -0.30
C GLY A 523 25.21 -9.17 0.22
N ILE A 524 25.49 -9.86 1.32
CA ILE A 524 26.82 -9.99 1.92
C ILE A 524 27.45 -11.32 1.51
N PHE A 525 28.73 -11.27 1.17
CA PHE A 525 29.54 -12.39 0.71
C PHE A 525 30.46 -12.91 1.81
N ASP A 526 30.87 -14.16 1.66
CA ASP A 526 31.98 -14.79 2.39
C ASP A 526 31.84 -14.84 3.92
N LEU A 527 30.62 -14.76 4.47
CA LEU A 527 30.39 -14.88 5.92
C LEU A 527 30.62 -16.30 6.47
N SER A 528 30.83 -17.29 5.59
CA SER A 528 31.19 -18.67 5.93
C SER A 528 32.34 -19.13 5.04
N GLY A 529 33.53 -19.27 5.61
CA GLY A 529 34.74 -19.69 4.91
C GLY A 529 35.60 -18.51 4.43
N ASN A 530 36.46 -18.77 3.45
CA ASN A 530 37.52 -17.86 2.99
C ASN A 530 38.48 -17.48 4.14
N VAL A 531 38.29 -16.37 4.84
CA VAL A 531 39.06 -16.06 6.05
C VAL A 531 38.14 -15.86 7.25
N ALA A 532 38.59 -16.28 8.42
CA ALA A 532 37.90 -15.94 9.65
C ALA A 532 38.05 -14.44 9.91
N GLU A 533 37.05 -13.82 10.50
CA GLU A 533 36.97 -12.37 10.59
C GLU A 533 37.06 -11.89 12.03
N LEU A 534 37.98 -10.96 12.28
CA LEU A 534 38.05 -10.19 13.51
C LEU A 534 36.78 -9.36 13.72
N VAL A 535 36.23 -9.43 14.93
CA VAL A 535 35.12 -8.60 15.40
C VAL A 535 35.55 -7.75 16.59
N ALA A 536 34.81 -6.69 16.91
CA ALA A 536 35.19 -5.72 17.93
C ALA A 536 35.24 -6.30 19.37
N ASP A 537 34.52 -7.39 19.62
CA ASP A 537 34.32 -7.92 20.97
C ASP A 537 35.57 -8.65 21.50
N PRO A 538 35.98 -8.37 22.76
CA PRO A 538 37.00 -9.16 23.44
C PRO A 538 36.50 -10.59 23.72
N TRP A 539 37.41 -11.56 23.65
CA TRP A 539 37.07 -12.96 23.88
C TRP A 539 36.69 -13.23 25.33
N ASN A 540 35.54 -13.90 25.52
CA ASN A 540 35.12 -14.51 26.78
C ASN A 540 34.32 -15.80 26.53
N SER A 541 34.79 -16.91 27.10
CA SER A 541 34.17 -18.24 26.97
C SER A 541 32.79 -18.37 27.62
N LYS A 542 32.44 -17.49 28.56
CA LYS A 542 31.15 -17.42 29.25
C LYS A 542 30.25 -16.30 28.73
N ALA A 543 30.62 -15.68 27.62
CA ALA A 543 29.90 -14.53 27.11
C ALA A 543 28.42 -14.81 26.84
N TYR A 544 27.96 -16.06 26.62
CA TYR A 544 26.57 -16.35 26.24
C TYR A 544 25.64 -16.76 27.41
N GLY A 545 26.14 -16.81 28.66
CA GLY A 545 25.33 -17.19 29.84
C GLY A 545 24.37 -16.09 30.37
N ASN A 546 23.65 -16.44 31.45
CA ASN A 546 22.48 -15.82 32.14
C ASN A 546 22.40 -14.29 32.44
N LEU A 547 23.01 -13.40 31.66
CA LEU A 547 22.73 -11.96 31.75
C LEU A 547 22.39 -11.40 30.39
N SER A 548 21.25 -10.72 30.28
CA SER A 548 20.88 -9.84 29.16
C SER A 548 20.13 -8.62 29.73
N PRO A 549 20.49 -7.37 29.35
CA PRO A 549 21.60 -7.00 28.47
C PRO A 549 22.94 -7.23 29.17
N LYS A 550 23.92 -7.79 28.45
CA LYS A 550 25.23 -8.10 29.04
C LYS A 550 26.00 -6.82 29.36
N PRO A 551 26.56 -6.69 30.56
CA PRO A 551 27.51 -5.62 30.84
C PRO A 551 28.77 -5.80 29.98
N VAL A 552 29.34 -4.66 29.59
CA VAL A 552 30.60 -4.53 28.84
C VAL A 552 31.64 -5.48 29.42
N LEU A 553 32.06 -6.45 28.62
CA LEU A 553 33.15 -7.34 28.98
C LEU A 553 34.42 -6.48 29.16
N GLY A 554 35.14 -6.70 30.26
CA GLY A 554 36.44 -6.08 30.47
C GLY A 554 37.45 -6.46 29.38
N PRO A 555 38.57 -5.74 29.27
CA PRO A 555 39.60 -6.02 28.28
C PRO A 555 40.11 -7.47 28.41
N SER A 556 40.31 -8.13 27.27
CA SER A 556 40.82 -9.49 27.16
C SER A 556 42.10 -9.48 26.33
N ALA A 557 43.02 -10.41 26.62
CA ALA A 557 44.24 -10.60 25.81
C ALA A 557 43.96 -11.28 24.45
N ALA A 558 42.71 -11.70 24.23
CA ALA A 558 42.24 -12.31 23.01
C ALA A 558 40.99 -11.61 22.48
N GLN A 559 40.82 -11.63 21.18
CA GLN A 559 39.71 -11.03 20.45
C GLN A 559 38.91 -12.12 19.74
N VAL A 560 37.61 -11.93 19.64
CA VAL A 560 36.72 -12.88 18.96
C VAL A 560 37.01 -12.88 17.45
N ILE A 561 36.98 -14.06 16.84
CA ILE A 561 36.92 -14.22 15.38
C ILE A 561 35.74 -15.13 14.99
N ARG A 562 35.17 -14.91 13.80
CA ARG A 562 33.95 -15.58 13.29
C ARG A 562 34.10 -16.04 11.83
N GLY A 563 33.15 -16.82 11.32
CA GLY A 563 33.06 -17.19 9.89
C GLY A 563 33.83 -18.43 9.45
N GLY A 564 34.85 -18.85 10.19
CA GLY A 564 35.72 -19.97 9.78
C GLY A 564 36.58 -19.59 8.57
N HIS A 565 37.34 -20.54 8.02
CA HIS A 565 38.35 -20.22 6.99
C HIS A 565 38.50 -21.33 5.94
N PHE A 566 39.22 -21.05 4.85
CA PHE A 566 39.40 -21.93 3.68
C PHE A 566 39.94 -23.34 4.00
N GLU A 567 40.67 -23.50 5.11
CA GLU A 567 41.20 -24.79 5.57
C GLU A 567 40.32 -25.53 6.59
N GLY A 568 39.26 -24.89 7.08
CA GLY A 568 38.45 -25.37 8.19
C GLY A 568 37.40 -26.38 7.75
N ALA A 569 36.91 -27.18 8.69
CA ALA A 569 35.78 -28.09 8.45
C ALA A 569 34.46 -27.31 8.43
N ALA A 570 33.41 -27.86 7.81
CA ALA A 570 32.07 -27.23 7.76
C ALA A 570 31.54 -26.79 9.14
N ALA A 571 31.81 -27.55 10.21
CA ALA A 571 31.41 -27.19 11.56
C ALA A 571 32.02 -25.86 12.07
N GLU A 572 33.15 -25.45 11.53
CA GLU A 572 33.84 -24.20 11.88
C GLU A 572 33.25 -22.97 11.17
N LEU A 573 32.48 -23.19 10.10
CA LEU A 573 31.91 -22.14 9.25
C LEU A 573 30.53 -21.66 9.70
N ARG A 574 29.91 -22.34 10.68
CA ARG A 574 28.56 -22.03 11.12
C ARG A 574 28.48 -20.61 11.66
N CYS A 575 27.37 -19.90 11.42
CA CYS A 575 27.15 -18.58 11.98
C CYS A 575 27.22 -18.56 13.52
N SER A 576 26.92 -19.68 14.20
CA SER A 576 27.06 -19.84 15.66
C SER A 576 28.50 -20.06 16.14
N LYS A 577 29.44 -20.43 15.27
CA LYS A 577 30.78 -20.86 15.69
C LYS A 577 31.67 -19.68 16.07
N ARG A 578 32.08 -19.65 17.32
CA ARG A 578 32.96 -18.63 17.88
C ARG A 578 34.33 -19.22 18.19
N THR A 579 35.39 -18.46 17.92
CA THR A 579 36.74 -18.75 18.39
C THR A 579 37.48 -17.43 18.64
N PHE A 580 38.77 -17.47 18.89
CA PHE A 580 39.56 -16.29 19.22
C PHE A 580 40.95 -16.34 18.62
N ILE A 581 41.58 -15.16 18.56
CA ILE A 581 43.00 -14.96 18.30
C ILE A 581 43.57 -14.08 19.40
N THR A 582 44.83 -14.28 19.78
CA THR A 582 45.50 -13.41 20.76
C THR A 582 45.97 -12.10 20.10
N ALA A 583 46.12 -11.02 20.87
CA ALA A 583 46.37 -9.68 20.30
C ALA A 583 47.63 -9.55 19.42
N GLU A 584 48.66 -10.36 19.69
CA GLU A 584 49.94 -10.36 18.96
C GLU A 584 50.03 -11.48 17.90
N GLU A 585 49.06 -12.38 17.86
CA GLU A 585 49.05 -13.50 16.94
C GLU A 585 48.64 -13.05 15.54
N MET A 586 49.34 -13.58 14.54
CA MET A 586 49.06 -13.38 13.12
C MET A 586 48.81 -14.74 12.50
N ASP A 587 47.72 -14.84 11.75
CA ASP A 587 47.33 -16.10 11.12
C ASP A 587 46.87 -15.83 9.69
N ARG A 588 47.42 -16.61 8.74
CA ARG A 588 47.06 -16.55 7.31
C ARG A 588 45.62 -16.90 6.99
N ARG A 589 44.86 -17.32 7.99
CA ARG A 589 43.46 -17.72 7.93
C ARG A 589 42.53 -16.66 8.51
N VAL A 590 43.08 -15.56 9.04
CA VAL A 590 42.31 -14.50 9.71
C VAL A 590 42.49 -13.18 8.95
N GLY A 591 41.36 -12.61 8.54
CA GLY A 591 41.22 -11.27 7.99
C GLY A 591 40.14 -10.49 8.75
N PHE A 592 39.47 -9.58 8.07
CA PHE A 592 38.41 -8.77 8.67
C PHE A 592 37.49 -8.12 7.63
N ARG A 593 36.34 -7.63 8.11
CA ARG A 593 35.46 -6.71 7.38
C ARG A 593 35.13 -5.50 8.22
N LEU A 594 34.62 -4.46 7.56
CA LEU A 594 34.25 -3.21 8.22
C LEU A 594 32.74 -3.11 8.46
N ALA A 595 32.39 -2.38 9.52
CA ALA A 595 31.06 -1.88 9.80
C ALA A 595 31.13 -0.38 10.12
N ARG A 596 29.97 0.26 10.13
CA ARG A 596 29.83 1.70 10.39
C ARG A 596 28.45 1.98 10.97
N ASP A 597 28.38 2.83 11.99
CA ASP A 597 27.11 3.31 12.52
C ASP A 597 26.47 4.32 11.55
N ILE A 598 25.14 4.35 11.48
CA ILE A 598 24.41 5.35 10.69
C ILE A 598 24.50 6.70 11.39
N VAL A 599 24.98 7.73 10.70
CA VAL A 599 25.06 9.11 11.23
C VAL A 599 24.00 10.01 10.62
N LEU A 600 23.69 11.14 11.28
CA LEU A 600 22.70 12.11 10.77
C LEU A 600 23.00 12.56 9.33
N LYS A 601 24.28 12.72 8.97
CA LYS A 601 24.67 13.08 7.60
C LYS A 601 24.20 12.07 6.54
N ASP A 602 24.11 10.78 6.89
CA ASP A 602 23.56 9.74 6.00
C ASP A 602 22.05 9.91 5.79
N LEU A 603 21.38 10.55 6.76
CA LEU A 603 19.95 10.90 6.71
C LEU A 603 19.70 12.27 6.05
N GLU A 604 20.67 13.19 6.13
CA GLU A 604 20.61 14.57 5.64
C GLU A 604 21.02 14.74 4.18
N ASN A 605 21.66 13.74 3.55
CA ASN A 605 22.05 13.79 2.14
C ASN A 605 20.80 13.60 1.24
N SER A 606 19.89 14.56 1.36
CA SER A 606 18.47 14.48 1.08
C SER A 606 18.06 15.21 -0.20
N ASP A 607 18.92 15.28 -1.21
CA ASP A 607 18.41 15.47 -2.58
C ASP A 607 17.50 14.29 -3.01
N ARG A 608 17.50 13.19 -2.22
CA ARG A 608 16.59 12.04 -2.33
C ARG A 608 15.33 12.11 -1.44
N PHE A 609 15.27 12.95 -0.41
CA PHE A 609 14.25 12.87 0.65
C PHE A 609 13.41 14.14 0.87
N GLN A 610 13.52 15.15 0.00
CA GLN A 610 12.63 16.31 0.05
C GLN A 610 11.22 15.94 -0.44
N LEU A 611 10.41 15.40 0.47
CA LEU A 611 8.97 15.60 0.39
C LEU A 611 8.72 17.06 0.72
N ASP A 612 8.42 17.84 -0.32
CA ASP A 612 7.92 19.21 -0.20
C ASP A 612 6.82 19.21 0.86
N ASN A 613 7.04 19.93 1.97
CA ASN A 613 6.07 20.10 3.06
C ASN A 613 4.90 21.03 2.61
N ARG A 614 4.37 20.83 1.39
CA ARG A 614 3.32 21.65 0.79
C ARG A 614 2.04 20.89 0.55
#